data_AF-A0A6G0IIB5-F1
#
_entry.id   AF-A0A6G0IIB5-F1
#
_cell.length_a   1.000
_cell.length_b   1.000
_cell.length_c   1.000
_cell.angle_alpha   90.00
_cell.angle_beta   90.00
_cell.angle_gamma   90.00
#
_symmetry.space_group_name_H-M   'P 1'
#
loop_
_entity.id
_entity.type
_entity.pdbx_description
1 polymer ?
#
loop_
_entity_poly.entity_id
_entity_poly.type
_entity_poly.pdbx_seq_one_letter_code
_entity_poly.pdbx_strand_id
1 'polypeptide(L)'
;MNNIPALQEPLPILGMGMVVLGFILLLLLLTVRNKTKVDPLFYVFAEFSFTCMVGLTNALEQDGFISGFMGFYLKMGEPHLSTAYAVMMSYWEGVVHFSLFLIIIHRMFKGKSYRSLGLLWAGSSIAHQIVLIPGVVIGKYGSNIRPAFWRNVPFFLVPFWAAYLLFSRPREMPIVTADKISVEQKKRSAVSTC
;
A
#
# COMPACT_ATOMS: atom_id res chain seq x y z
N MET A 1 -26.23 6.73 13.20
CA MET A 1 -25.36 6.40 14.36
C MET A 1 -25.68 4.98 14.80
N ASN A 2 -24.72 4.06 14.71
CA ASN A 2 -24.94 2.64 15.04
C ASN A 2 -24.80 2.47 16.57
N ASN A 3 -25.88 2.06 17.26
CA ASN A 3 -25.99 2.05 18.73
C ASN A 3 -25.75 0.67 19.35
N ILE A 4 -24.93 -0.19 18.74
CA ILE A 4 -24.65 -1.52 19.29
C ILE A 4 -23.49 -1.42 20.29
N PRO A 5 -23.70 -1.60 21.61
CA PRO A 5 -22.68 -1.39 22.64
C PRO A 5 -21.49 -2.34 22.48
N ALA A 6 -21.74 -3.57 21.99
CA ALA A 6 -20.70 -4.56 21.72
C ALA A 6 -19.72 -4.14 20.61
N LEU A 7 -20.09 -3.18 19.75
CA LEU A 7 -19.16 -2.64 18.75
C LEU A 7 -18.23 -1.58 19.32
N GLN A 8 -18.47 -1.06 20.53
CA GLN A 8 -17.73 0.06 21.13
C GLN A 8 -16.44 -0.33 21.87
N GLU A 9 -16.18 -1.63 22.04
CA GLU A 9 -14.97 -2.16 22.65
C GLU A 9 -13.84 -2.31 21.61
N PRO A 10 -12.55 -2.07 21.96
CA PRO A 10 -11.44 -2.07 20.99
C PRO A 10 -11.15 -3.42 20.32
N LEU A 11 -11.54 -4.55 20.94
CA LEU A 11 -11.35 -5.91 20.43
C LEU A 11 -12.31 -6.25 19.27
N PRO A 12 -13.63 -6.03 19.39
CA PRO A 12 -14.59 -6.16 18.29
C PRO A 12 -14.26 -5.36 17.02
N ILE A 13 -13.63 -4.19 17.16
CA ILE A 13 -13.21 -3.35 16.03
C ILE A 13 -12.13 -4.04 15.21
N LEU A 14 -11.10 -4.56 15.90
CA LEU A 14 -10.04 -5.32 15.26
C LEU A 14 -10.61 -6.59 14.60
N GLY A 15 -11.50 -7.31 15.30
CA GLY A 15 -12.18 -8.50 14.77
C GLY A 15 -12.96 -8.22 13.50
N MET A 16 -13.75 -7.14 13.47
CA MET A 16 -14.51 -6.73 12.28
C MET A 16 -13.58 -6.38 11.12
N GLY A 17 -12.49 -5.65 11.38
CA GLY A 17 -11.48 -5.34 10.35
C GLY A 17 -10.87 -6.61 9.74
N MET A 18 -10.51 -7.59 10.57
CA MET A 18 -9.97 -8.88 10.10
C MET A 18 -10.99 -9.68 9.29
N VAL A 19 -12.27 -9.66 9.67
CA VAL A 19 -13.34 -10.33 8.92
C VAL A 19 -13.54 -9.69 7.54
N VAL A 20 -13.53 -8.36 7.47
CA VAL A 20 -13.65 -7.64 6.19
C VAL A 20 -12.46 -7.95 5.28
N LEU A 21 -11.23 -7.90 5.80
CA LEU A 21 -10.03 -8.24 5.05
C LEU A 21 -10.05 -9.71 4.58
N GLY A 22 -10.41 -10.65 5.47
CA GLY A 22 -10.55 -12.06 5.12
C GLY A 22 -11.62 -12.32 4.07
N PHE A 23 -12.74 -11.59 4.12
CA PHE A 23 -13.79 -11.67 3.09
C PHE A 23 -13.31 -11.15 1.74
N ILE A 24 -12.57 -10.03 1.72
CA ILE A 24 -11.97 -9.50 0.49
C ILE A 24 -10.96 -10.49 -0.08
N LEU A 25 -10.09 -11.07 0.75
CA LEU A 25 -9.15 -12.10 0.33
C LEU A 25 -9.87 -13.31 -0.28
N LEU A 26 -10.97 -13.76 0.35
CA LEU A 26 -11.80 -14.83 -0.19
C LEU A 26 -12.38 -14.47 -1.58
N LEU A 27 -12.91 -13.25 -1.74
CA LEU A 27 -13.42 -12.78 -3.04
C LEU A 27 -12.32 -12.72 -4.10
N LEU A 28 -11.12 -12.29 -3.74
CA LEU A 28 -9.97 -12.27 -4.64
C LEU A 28 -9.58 -13.69 -5.06
N LEU A 29 -9.51 -14.64 -4.13
CA LEU A 29 -9.25 -16.06 -4.40
C LEU A 29 -10.30 -16.64 -5.36
N LEU A 30 -11.58 -16.32 -5.15
CA LEU A 30 -12.66 -16.75 -6.04
C LEU A 30 -12.54 -16.12 -7.43
N THR A 31 -12.17 -14.83 -7.52
CA THR A 31 -12.02 -14.10 -8.78
C THR A 31 -10.96 -14.72 -9.69
N VAL A 32 -9.86 -15.19 -9.12
CA VAL A 32 -8.74 -15.79 -9.87
C VAL A 32 -8.73 -17.32 -9.81
N ARG A 33 -9.78 -17.97 -9.31
CA ARG A 33 -9.85 -19.44 -9.11
C ARG A 33 -9.55 -20.25 -10.38
N ASN A 34 -9.91 -19.71 -11.54
CA ASN A 34 -9.70 -20.37 -12.84
C ASN A 34 -8.32 -20.09 -13.46
N LYS A 35 -7.44 -19.34 -12.77
CA LYS A 35 -6.08 -19.05 -13.23
C LYS A 35 -5.11 -20.07 -12.63
N THR A 36 -4.31 -20.71 -13.47
CA THR A 36 -3.39 -21.78 -13.06
C THR A 36 -2.14 -21.28 -12.32
N LYS A 37 -1.73 -20.03 -12.58
CA LYS A 37 -0.59 -19.37 -11.91
C LYS A 37 -0.94 -17.92 -11.62
N VAL A 38 -1.07 -17.58 -10.34
CA VAL A 38 -1.29 -16.21 -9.87
C VAL A 38 -0.07 -15.81 -9.06
N ASP A 39 0.53 -14.67 -9.40
CA ASP A 39 1.64 -14.13 -8.64
C ASP A 39 1.16 -13.75 -7.23
N PRO A 40 1.80 -14.22 -6.14
CA PRO A 40 1.37 -13.92 -4.77
C PRO A 40 1.24 -12.42 -4.46
N LEU A 41 2.02 -11.56 -5.13
CA LEU A 41 1.93 -10.11 -4.96
C LEU A 41 0.59 -9.53 -5.46
N PHE A 42 -0.18 -10.28 -6.28
CA PHE A 42 -1.50 -9.86 -6.71
C PHE A 42 -2.44 -9.64 -5.51
N TYR A 43 -2.46 -10.60 -4.58
CA TYR A 43 -3.32 -10.53 -3.39
C TYR A 43 -2.91 -9.35 -2.51
N VAL A 44 -1.60 -9.11 -2.35
CA VAL A 44 -1.08 -7.96 -1.62
C VAL A 44 -1.56 -6.65 -2.24
N PHE A 45 -1.34 -6.43 -3.54
CA PHE A 45 -1.72 -5.17 -4.18
C PHE A 45 -3.22 -4.96 -4.18
N ALA A 46 -4.01 -6.02 -4.36
CA ALA A 46 -5.47 -5.94 -4.36
C ALA A 46 -6.01 -5.63 -2.95
N GLU A 47 -5.52 -6.31 -1.91
CA GLU A 47 -5.94 -6.05 -0.52
C GLU A 47 -5.49 -4.67 -0.03
N PHE A 48 -4.26 -4.26 -0.36
CA PHE A 48 -3.78 -2.92 -0.03
C PHE A 48 -4.54 -1.83 -0.78
N SER A 49 -5.00 -2.08 -2.02
CA SER A 49 -5.84 -1.12 -2.74
C SER A 49 -7.16 -0.83 -2.02
N PHE A 50 -7.75 -1.85 -1.39
CA PHE A 50 -8.92 -1.66 -0.51
C PHE A 50 -8.55 -0.84 0.73
N THR A 51 -7.42 -1.15 1.37
CA THR A 51 -6.99 -0.39 2.55
C THR A 51 -6.73 1.08 2.23
N CYS A 52 -6.16 1.39 1.05
CA CYS A 52 -5.99 2.78 0.61
C CYS A 52 -7.32 3.54 0.56
N MET A 53 -8.42 2.89 0.17
CA MET A 53 -9.75 3.53 0.18
C MET A 53 -10.26 3.79 1.59
N VAL A 54 -9.99 2.88 2.54
CA VAL A 54 -10.29 3.10 3.96
C VAL A 54 -9.48 4.29 4.51
N GLY A 55 -8.19 4.37 4.19
CA GLY A 55 -7.33 5.51 4.52
C GLY A 55 -7.83 6.82 3.91
N LEU A 56 -8.20 6.82 2.62
CA LEU A 56 -8.74 8.00 1.97
C LEU A 56 -10.04 8.47 2.63
N THR A 57 -10.93 7.53 2.98
CA THR A 57 -12.17 7.83 3.71
C THR A 57 -11.86 8.49 5.06
N ASN A 58 -10.83 8.01 5.76
CA ASN A 58 -10.34 8.64 6.98
C ASN A 58 -9.87 10.08 6.77
N ALA A 59 -9.07 10.32 5.73
CA ALA A 59 -8.57 11.67 5.44
C ALA A 59 -9.71 12.63 5.11
N LEU A 60 -10.62 12.21 4.22
CA LEU A 60 -11.76 13.02 3.80
C LEU A 60 -12.73 13.33 4.94
N GLU A 61 -12.92 12.40 5.88
CA GLU A 61 -13.77 12.65 7.05
C GLU A 61 -13.12 13.62 8.04
N GLN A 62 -11.81 13.52 8.24
CA GLN A 62 -11.09 14.43 9.15
C GLN A 62 -11.04 15.87 8.62
N ASP A 63 -10.97 16.04 7.31
CA ASP A 63 -11.04 17.37 6.67
C ASP A 63 -12.49 17.86 6.44
N GLY A 64 -13.49 17.06 6.82
CA GLY A 64 -14.90 17.45 6.76
C GLY A 64 -15.55 17.38 5.38
N PHE A 65 -14.92 16.73 4.40
CA PHE A 65 -15.52 16.50 3.08
C PHE A 65 -16.63 15.45 3.10
N ILE A 66 -16.51 14.47 4.01
CA ILE A 66 -17.53 13.43 4.26
C ILE A 66 -17.73 13.26 5.77
N SER A 67 -18.76 12.51 6.18
CA SER A 67 -19.04 12.29 7.60
C SER A 67 -19.68 10.93 7.87
N GLY A 68 -19.36 10.32 9.01
CA GLY A 68 -20.10 9.19 9.56
C GLY A 68 -19.49 7.80 9.33
N PHE A 69 -18.23 7.73 8.89
CA PHE A 69 -17.54 6.48 8.56
C PHE A 69 -16.44 6.15 9.59
N MET A 70 -15.59 7.12 9.93
CA MET A 70 -14.33 6.89 10.66
C MET A 70 -14.31 7.40 12.10
N GLY A 71 -15.23 8.28 12.49
CA GLY A 71 -15.25 8.85 13.85
C GLY A 71 -15.25 7.81 14.99
N PHE A 72 -15.99 6.71 14.80
CA PHE A 72 -16.00 5.60 15.77
C PHE A 72 -14.65 4.86 15.83
N TYR A 73 -14.08 4.57 14.65
CA TYR A 73 -12.81 3.86 14.49
C TYR A 73 -11.63 4.65 15.07
N LEU A 74 -11.55 5.95 14.81
CA LEU A 74 -10.53 6.83 15.37
C LEU A 74 -10.61 6.92 16.89
N LYS A 75 -11.84 7.03 17.42
CA LYS A 75 -12.05 7.19 18.87
C LYS A 75 -11.71 5.93 19.64
N MET A 76 -12.04 4.74 19.12
CA MET A 76 -11.95 3.48 19.84
C MET A 76 -10.83 2.53 19.36
N GLY A 77 -10.49 2.54 18.07
CA GLY A 77 -9.43 1.73 17.50
C GLY A 77 -8.08 2.44 17.51
N GLU A 78 -7.95 3.50 16.71
CA GLU A 78 -6.64 4.09 16.37
C GLU A 78 -6.63 5.62 16.37
N PRO A 79 -6.52 6.23 17.57
CA PRO A 79 -6.51 7.69 17.69
C PRO A 79 -5.28 8.34 17.04
N HIS A 80 -4.18 7.60 16.83
CA HIS A 80 -2.98 8.14 16.19
C HIS A 80 -3.17 8.46 14.70
N LEU A 81 -4.19 7.88 14.07
CA LEU A 81 -4.55 8.21 12.68
C LEU A 81 -5.16 9.61 12.53
N SER A 82 -5.43 10.31 13.64
CA SER A 82 -5.90 11.69 13.63
C SER A 82 -4.77 12.74 13.69
N THR A 83 -3.52 12.30 13.59
CA THR A 83 -2.38 13.22 13.51
C THR A 83 -2.27 13.80 12.11
N ALA A 84 -1.79 15.04 11.99
CA ALA A 84 -1.62 15.70 10.68
C ALA A 84 -0.75 14.86 9.73
N TYR A 85 0.31 14.22 10.24
CA TYR A 85 1.14 13.29 9.47
C TYR A 85 0.32 12.09 8.97
N ALA A 86 -0.46 11.43 9.83
CA ALA A 86 -1.26 10.27 9.43
C ALA A 86 -2.37 10.63 8.43
N VAL A 87 -2.99 11.81 8.56
CA VAL A 87 -3.99 12.32 7.59
C VAL A 87 -3.34 12.57 6.23
N MET A 88 -2.20 13.28 6.20
CA MET A 88 -1.46 13.51 4.96
C MET A 88 -1.05 12.21 4.29
N MET A 89 -0.56 11.24 5.07
CA MET A 89 -0.19 9.94 4.53
C MET A 89 -1.39 9.12 4.06
N SER A 90 -2.55 9.26 4.72
CA SER A 90 -3.80 8.65 4.25
C SER A 90 -4.21 9.17 2.86
N TYR A 91 -4.00 10.46 2.56
CA TYR A 91 -4.16 10.98 1.19
C TYR A 91 -3.12 10.42 0.22
N TRP A 92 -1.85 10.34 0.64
CA TRP A 92 -0.79 9.78 -0.20
C TRP A 92 -1.09 8.34 -0.60
N GLU A 93 -1.49 7.51 0.37
CA GLU A 93 -1.91 6.13 0.11
C GLU A 93 -3.17 6.09 -0.76
N GLY A 94 -4.18 6.88 -0.41
CA GLY A 94 -5.47 6.95 -1.11
C GLY A 94 -5.40 7.39 -2.57
N VAL A 95 -4.43 8.22 -2.93
CA VAL A 95 -4.29 8.77 -4.28
C VAL A 95 -3.12 8.12 -5.03
N VAL A 96 -1.91 8.18 -4.47
CA VAL A 96 -0.69 7.76 -5.16
C VAL A 96 -0.57 6.23 -5.15
N HIS A 97 -0.64 5.60 -3.98
CA HIS A 97 -0.52 4.13 -3.90
C HIS A 97 -1.71 3.43 -4.52
N PHE A 98 -2.93 3.92 -4.30
CA PHE A 98 -4.11 3.37 -4.95
C PHE A 98 -3.98 3.34 -6.48
N SER A 99 -3.63 4.47 -7.09
CA SER A 99 -3.39 4.56 -8.54
C SER A 99 -2.28 3.59 -8.98
N LEU A 100 -1.20 3.52 -8.20
CA LEU A 100 -0.07 2.63 -8.46
C LEU A 100 -0.48 1.16 -8.43
N PHE A 101 -1.30 0.74 -7.46
CA PHE A 101 -1.82 -0.63 -7.38
C PHE A 101 -2.70 -0.98 -8.56
N LEU A 102 -3.61 -0.09 -8.99
CA LEU A 102 -4.43 -0.33 -10.17
C LEU A 102 -3.58 -0.53 -11.43
N ILE A 103 -2.54 0.30 -11.61
CA ILE A 103 -1.60 0.16 -12.73
C ILE A 103 -0.82 -1.15 -12.64
N ILE A 104 -0.33 -1.52 -11.45
CA ILE A 104 0.39 -2.78 -11.23
C ILE A 104 -0.51 -3.97 -11.58
N ILE A 105 -1.71 -4.04 -11.00
CA ILE A 105 -2.68 -5.11 -11.25
C ILE A 105 -3.00 -5.20 -12.74
N HIS A 106 -3.24 -4.07 -13.41
CA HIS A 106 -3.46 -4.04 -14.86
C HIS A 106 -2.27 -4.64 -15.64
N ARG A 107 -1.03 -4.27 -15.28
CA ARG A 107 0.18 -4.82 -15.91
C ARG A 107 0.34 -6.31 -15.66
N MET A 108 0.01 -6.79 -14.46
CA MET A 108 0.03 -8.22 -14.13
C MET A 108 -0.89 -9.02 -15.06
N PHE A 109 -2.13 -8.57 -15.26
CA PHE A 109 -3.07 -9.23 -16.19
C PHE A 109 -2.68 -9.10 -17.66
N LYS A 110 -1.91 -8.08 -18.03
CA LYS A 110 -1.34 -7.90 -19.37
C LYS A 110 -0.02 -8.64 -19.59
N GLY A 111 0.49 -9.37 -18.58
CA GLY A 111 1.79 -10.05 -18.66
C GLY A 111 2.98 -9.10 -18.82
N LYS A 112 2.82 -7.81 -18.46
CA LYS A 112 3.90 -6.83 -18.50
C LYS A 112 4.61 -6.81 -17.15
N SER A 113 5.94 -6.71 -17.15
CA SER A 113 6.70 -6.50 -15.91
C SER A 113 6.14 -5.31 -15.14
N TYR A 114 5.98 -5.43 -13.83
CA TYR A 114 5.57 -4.34 -12.93
C TYR A 114 6.64 -4.04 -11.89
N ARG A 115 7.84 -4.63 -12.05
CA ARG A 115 8.91 -4.64 -11.04
C ARG A 115 9.24 -3.25 -10.50
N SER A 116 9.46 -2.29 -11.38
CA SER A 116 9.81 -0.91 -10.97
C SER A 116 8.68 -0.21 -10.21
N LEU A 117 7.42 -0.46 -10.59
CA LEU A 117 6.26 0.12 -9.92
C LEU A 117 6.07 -0.51 -8.53
N GLY A 118 6.23 -1.82 -8.42
CA GLY A 118 6.18 -2.52 -7.13
C GLY A 118 7.32 -2.08 -6.19
N LEU A 119 8.53 -1.83 -6.72
CA LEU A 119 9.64 -1.29 -5.94
C LEU A 119 9.42 0.16 -5.50
N LEU A 120 8.83 0.99 -6.38
CA LEU A 120 8.43 2.36 -6.04
C LEU A 120 7.43 2.36 -4.88
N TRP A 121 6.40 1.51 -4.96
CA TRP A 121 5.45 1.32 -3.86
C TRP A 121 6.16 0.86 -2.59
N ALA A 122 6.95 -0.21 -2.66
CA ALA A 122 7.60 -0.79 -1.49
C ALA A 122 8.50 0.21 -0.77
N GLY A 123 9.32 0.97 -1.51
CA GLY A 123 10.16 2.02 -0.93
C GLY A 123 9.35 3.13 -0.28
N SER A 124 8.28 3.60 -0.93
CA SER A 124 7.39 4.62 -0.37
C SER A 124 6.69 4.14 0.91
N SER A 125 6.23 2.88 0.93
CA SER A 125 5.58 2.28 2.11
C SER A 125 6.56 2.08 3.27
N ILE A 126 7.78 1.64 3.00
CA ILE A 126 8.83 1.53 4.02
C ILE A 126 9.12 2.90 4.63
N ALA A 127 9.32 3.92 3.79
CA ALA A 127 9.58 5.29 4.24
C ALA A 127 8.45 5.85 5.11
N HIS A 128 7.19 5.56 4.77
CA HIS A 128 6.05 5.92 5.60
C HIS A 128 6.10 5.26 6.98
N GLN A 129 6.28 3.94 7.01
CA GLN A 129 6.15 3.14 8.23
C GLN A 129 7.30 3.38 9.22
N ILE A 130 8.53 3.62 8.73
CA ILE A 130 9.67 3.96 9.61
C ILE A 130 9.49 5.31 10.32
N VAL A 131 8.61 6.19 9.80
CA VAL A 131 8.27 7.45 10.47
C VAL A 131 7.05 7.26 11.36
N LEU A 132 6.01 6.55 10.89
CA LEU A 132 4.76 6.36 11.62
C LEU A 132 4.97 5.56 12.90
N ILE A 133 5.58 4.38 12.83
CA ILE A 133 5.68 3.46 13.98
C ILE A 133 6.45 4.10 15.13
N PRO A 134 7.68 4.64 14.94
CA PRO A 134 8.37 5.34 16.02
C PRO A 134 7.63 6.58 16.51
N GLY A 135 6.99 7.34 15.61
CA GLY A 135 6.20 8.51 15.99
C GLY A 135 5.02 8.17 16.92
N VAL A 136 4.38 7.02 16.72
CA VAL A 136 3.32 6.52 17.62
C VAL A 136 3.88 6.02 18.94
N VAL A 137 4.99 5.27 18.91
CA VAL A 137 5.61 4.64 20.10
C VAL A 137 6.24 5.67 21.04
N ILE A 138 6.92 6.69 20.50
CA ILE A 138 7.60 7.73 21.29
C ILE A 138 6.65 8.90 21.60
N GLY A 139 5.65 9.12 20.74
CA GLY A 139 4.75 10.27 20.85
C GLY A 139 3.67 10.13 21.91
N LYS A 140 2.71 11.06 21.86
CA LYS A 140 1.57 11.19 22.81
C LYS A 140 0.76 9.90 23.03
N TYR A 141 0.80 8.96 22.08
CA TYR A 141 0.05 7.71 22.12
C TYR A 141 0.87 6.51 22.66
N GLY A 142 2.17 6.68 22.91
CA GLY A 142 3.08 5.60 23.30
C GLY A 142 2.74 4.95 24.65
N SER A 143 2.17 5.70 25.59
CA SER A 143 1.78 5.17 26.90
C SER A 143 0.51 4.31 26.87
N ASN A 144 -0.24 4.31 25.76
CA ASN A 144 -1.52 3.59 25.62
C ASN A 144 -1.69 3.06 24.18
N ILE A 145 -0.75 2.20 23.75
CA ILE A 145 -0.82 1.55 22.44
C ILE A 145 -1.99 0.55 22.44
N ARG A 146 -2.99 0.81 21.59
CA ARG A 146 -4.19 -0.01 21.48
C ARG A 146 -3.95 -1.27 20.65
N PRO A 147 -4.68 -2.38 20.87
CA PRO A 147 -4.52 -3.60 20.08
C PRO A 147 -4.62 -3.39 18.56
N ALA A 148 -5.45 -2.45 18.11
CA ALA A 148 -5.60 -2.13 16.69
C ALA A 148 -4.28 -1.67 16.03
N PHE A 149 -3.34 -1.12 16.79
CA PHE A 149 -2.02 -0.70 16.31
C PHE A 149 -1.22 -1.87 15.71
N TRP A 150 -1.41 -3.10 16.20
CA TRP A 150 -0.74 -4.29 15.68
C TRP A 150 -1.05 -4.58 14.21
N ARG A 151 -2.13 -4.02 13.68
CA ARG A 151 -2.42 -4.08 12.25
C ARG A 151 -1.31 -3.45 11.41
N ASN A 152 -0.57 -2.47 11.92
CA ASN A 152 0.56 -1.85 11.22
C ASN A 152 1.73 -2.83 10.99
N VAL A 153 1.80 -3.95 11.73
CA VAL A 153 2.87 -4.95 11.55
C VAL A 153 2.84 -5.59 10.15
N PRO A 154 1.70 -6.09 9.65
CA PRO A 154 1.56 -6.46 8.24
C PRO A 154 1.97 -5.34 7.27
N PHE A 155 1.52 -4.10 7.50
CA PHE A 155 1.87 -2.95 6.65
C PHE A 155 3.36 -2.62 6.68
N PHE A 156 4.07 -2.97 7.75
CA PHE A 156 5.51 -2.84 7.85
C PHE A 156 6.24 -4.00 7.15
N LEU A 157 5.87 -5.25 7.44
CA LEU A 157 6.61 -6.43 6.97
C LEU A 157 6.40 -6.75 5.48
N VAL A 158 5.17 -6.56 4.98
CA VAL A 158 4.80 -6.94 3.61
C VAL A 158 5.59 -6.14 2.56
N PRO A 159 5.80 -4.81 2.69
CA PRO A 159 6.69 -4.07 1.78
C PRO A 159 8.12 -4.59 1.73
N PHE A 160 8.73 -5.00 2.85
CA PHE A 160 10.07 -5.59 2.84
C PHE A 160 10.09 -6.94 2.11
N TRP A 161 9.09 -7.79 2.39
CA TRP A 161 8.96 -9.07 1.69
C TRP A 161 8.75 -8.89 0.19
N ALA A 162 7.88 -7.95 -0.20
CA ALA A 162 7.64 -7.63 -1.60
C ALA A 162 8.89 -7.06 -2.29
N ALA A 163 9.63 -6.18 -1.62
CA ALA A 163 10.91 -5.66 -2.12
C ALA A 163 11.91 -6.80 -2.33
N TYR A 164 12.10 -7.67 -1.34
CA TYR A 164 12.97 -8.85 -1.46
C TYR A 164 12.59 -9.74 -2.65
N LEU A 165 11.29 -10.03 -2.80
CA LEU A 165 10.78 -10.84 -3.90
C LEU A 165 11.01 -10.16 -5.26
N LEU A 166 10.81 -8.84 -5.36
CA LEU A 166 11.00 -8.07 -6.60
C LEU A 166 12.47 -7.87 -6.97
N PHE A 167 13.35 -7.73 -5.99
CA PHE A 167 14.80 -7.65 -6.22
C PHE A 167 15.37 -8.98 -6.69
N SER A 168 14.84 -10.10 -6.16
CA SER A 168 15.22 -11.46 -6.58
C SER A 168 14.79 -11.80 -8.02
N ARG A 169 13.87 -11.04 -8.63
CA ARG A 169 13.45 -11.25 -10.02
C ARG A 169 14.47 -10.65 -10.99
N PRO A 170 14.75 -11.32 -12.14
CA PRO A 170 15.61 -10.77 -13.18
C PRO A 170 15.15 -9.37 -13.60
N ARG A 171 16.11 -8.45 -13.74
CA ARG A 171 15.83 -7.14 -14.33
C ARG A 171 15.57 -7.36 -15.82
N GLU A 172 14.38 -6.98 -16.29
CA GLU A 172 14.18 -6.75 -17.72
C GLU A 172 15.13 -5.63 -18.14
N MET A 173 16.26 -6.00 -18.73
CA MET A 173 17.16 -5.01 -19.32
C MET A 173 16.52 -4.59 -20.65
N PRO A 174 16.46 -3.27 -20.94
CA PRO A 174 16.19 -2.86 -22.30
C PRO A 174 17.21 -3.59 -23.18
N ILE A 175 16.74 -4.36 -24.16
CA ILE A 175 17.62 -4.88 -25.21
C ILE A 175 18.09 -3.64 -25.96
N VAL A 176 19.21 -3.08 -25.54
CA VAL A 176 19.91 -2.06 -26.31
C VAL A 176 20.57 -2.84 -27.43
N THR A 177 19.87 -2.97 -28.56
CA THR A 177 20.41 -3.60 -29.76
C THR A 177 21.74 -2.94 -30.10
N ALA A 178 22.74 -3.72 -30.52
CA ALA A 178 24.06 -3.22 -30.92
C ALA A 178 23.95 -2.05 -31.92
N ASP A 179 22.89 -2.04 -32.73
CA ASP A 179 22.56 -0.96 -33.68
C ASP A 179 22.29 0.39 -32.98
N LYS A 180 21.64 0.40 -31.82
CA LYS A 180 21.42 1.63 -31.06
C LYS A 180 22.71 2.12 -30.41
N ILE A 181 23.55 1.20 -29.94
CA ILE A 181 24.87 1.52 -29.37
C ILE A 181 25.80 2.08 -30.46
N SER A 182 25.82 1.49 -31.65
CA SER A 182 26.66 1.94 -32.76
C SER A 182 26.23 3.30 -33.31
N VAL A 183 24.92 3.56 -33.39
CA VAL A 183 24.38 4.90 -33.75
C VAL A 183 24.77 5.94 -32.70
N GLU A 184 24.65 5.63 -31.41
CA GLU A 184 24.98 6.56 -30.34
C GLU A 184 26.49 6.81 -30.22
N GLN A 185 27.32 5.77 -30.42
CA GLN A 185 28.78 5.93 -30.52
C GLN A 185 29.17 6.77 -31.73
N LYS A 186 28.60 6.51 -32.92
CA LYS A 186 28.89 7.30 -34.13
C LYS A 186 28.50 8.77 -33.95
N LYS A 187 27.39 9.03 -33.25
CA LYS A 187 26.94 10.38 -32.90
C LYS A 187 27.89 11.07 -31.92
N ARG A 188 28.44 10.36 -30.93
CA ARG A 188 29.46 10.88 -30.01
C ARG A 188 30.81 11.14 -30.69
N SER A 189 31.25 10.26 -31.59
CA SER A 189 32.47 10.44 -32.36
C SER A 189 32.41 11.65 -33.31
N ALA A 190 31.24 11.90 -33.91
CA ALA A 190 31.00 13.06 -34.77
C ALA A 190 30.98 14.40 -34.00
N VAL A 191 30.56 14.39 -32.73
CA VAL A 191 30.56 15.59 -31.87
C VAL A 191 31.95 15.91 -31.32
N SER A 192 32.82 14.91 -31.15
CA SER A 192 34.20 15.10 -30.67
C SER A 192 35.19 15.60 -31.75
N THR A 193 34.74 15.75 -33.00
CA THR A 193 35.55 16.18 -34.15
C THR A 193 35.18 17.58 -34.67
N CYS A 194 34.29 18.30 -33.97
CA CYS A 194 34.11 19.76 -34.08
C CYS A 194 34.79 20.44 -32.89
#